data_AF-A0A5N9HBT2-F1
#
_entry.id   AF-A0A5N9HBT2-F1
#
_cell.length_a   1.000
_cell.length_b   1.000
_cell.length_c   1.000
_cell.angle_alpha   90.00
_cell.angle_beta   90.00
_cell.angle_gamma   90.00
#
_symmetry.space_group_name_H-M   'P 1'
#
loop_
_entity.id
_entity.type
_entity.pdbx_description
1 polymer ?
#
loop_
_entity_poly.entity_id
_entity_poly.type
_entity_poly.pdbx_seq_one_letter_code
_entity_poly.pdbx_strand_id
1 'polypeptide(L)' 'WAEAFLEINLEEAAARARANMEPEIKFFNDDPHEESSHIEKYFWAPTSLKLDSEGRMYVTESNRHRVQIYDKA' A
#
# COMPACT_ATOMS: atom_id res chain seq x y z
N TRP A 1 12.57 4.42 8.19
CA TRP A 1 13.55 4.41 7.09
C TRP A 1 13.11 5.30 5.94
N ALA A 2 11.90 5.13 5.39
CA ALA A 2 11.42 5.95 4.27
C ALA A 2 11.46 7.48 4.55
N GLU A 3 11.01 7.91 5.72
CA GLU A 3 11.07 9.33 6.12
C GLU A 3 12.50 9.86 6.16
N ALA A 4 13.39 9.25 6.94
CA ALA A 4 14.80 9.63 7.01
C ALA A 4 15.52 9.61 5.64
N PHE A 5 15.14 8.68 4.75
CA PHE A 5 15.66 8.64 3.38
C PHE A 5 15.24 9.90 2.59
N LEU A 6 13.97 10.30 2.68
CA LEU A 6 13.44 11.48 2.01
C LEU A 6 13.95 12.79 2.66
N GLU A 7 14.21 12.81 3.96
CA GLU A 7 14.82 13.96 4.64
C GLU A 7 16.25 14.25 4.15
N ILE A 8 17.01 13.20 3.82
CA ILE A 8 18.37 13.34 3.30
C ILE A 8 18.37 13.55 1.78
N ASN A 9 17.46 12.89 1.05
CA ASN A 9 17.35 12.99 -0.40
C ASN A 9 16.28 14.01 -0.81
N LEU A 10 16.64 15.30 -0.69
CA LEU A 10 15.74 16.43 -0.87
C LEU A 10 15.10 16.50 -2.26
N GLU A 11 15.82 16.10 -3.32
CA GLU A 11 15.29 16.12 -4.68
C GLU A 11 14.18 15.07 -4.87
N GLU A 12 14.42 13.84 -4.42
CA GLU A 12 13.43 12.76 -4.45
C GLU A 12 12.20 13.11 -3.59
N ALA A 13 12.42 13.68 -2.41
CA ALA A 13 11.34 14.14 -1.54
C ALA A 13 10.50 15.25 -2.19
N ALA A 14 11.16 16.24 -2.81
CA ALA A 14 10.47 17.31 -3.51
C ALA A 14 9.71 16.80 -4.74
N ALA A 15 10.26 15.82 -5.47
CA ALA A 15 9.58 15.16 -6.58
C ALA A 15 8.33 14.40 -6.10
N ARG A 16 8.47 13.58 -5.06
CA ARG A 16 7.36 12.85 -4.45
C ARG A 16 6.27 13.78 -3.93
N ALA A 17 6.63 14.88 -3.27
CA ALA A 17 5.67 15.83 -2.70
C ALA A 17 4.82 16.56 -3.76
N ARG A 18 5.33 16.72 -4.99
CA ARG A 18 4.59 17.33 -6.11
C ARG A 18 3.88 16.30 -6.98
N ALA A 19 4.17 15.01 -6.84
CA ALA A 19 3.57 13.96 -7.64
C ALA A 19 2.11 13.72 -7.22
N ASN A 20 1.25 13.39 -8.19
CA ASN A 20 -0.07 12.85 -7.86
C ASN A 20 0.09 11.38 -7.46
N MET A 21 -0.01 11.09 -6.17
CA MET A 21 0.08 9.74 -5.63
C MET A 21 -1.22 8.94 -5.76
N GLU A 22 -2.32 9.60 -6.12
CA GLU A 22 -3.65 9.00 -6.31
C GLU A 22 -4.22 9.39 -7.68
N PRO A 23 -3.62 8.91 -8.78
CA PRO A 23 -4.15 9.20 -10.11
C PRO A 23 -5.51 8.55 -10.33
N GLU A 24 -6.35 9.19 -11.14
CA GLU A 24 -7.55 8.54 -11.68
C GLU A 24 -7.12 7.49 -12.72
N ILE A 25 -7.39 6.22 -12.42
CA ILE A 25 -7.05 5.10 -13.30
C ILE A 25 -8.31 4.68 -14.06
N LYS A 26 -8.19 4.51 -15.37
CA LYS A 26 -9.23 3.86 -16.19
C LYS A 26 -8.97 2.37 -16.22
N PHE A 27 -9.84 1.61 -15.58
CA PHE A 27 -9.77 0.15 -15.57
C PHE A 27 -10.34 -0.46 -16.85
N PHE A 28 -9.89 -1.66 -17.19
CA PHE A 28 -10.40 -2.38 -18.35
C PHE A 28 -11.84 -2.88 -18.12
N ASN A 29 -12.13 -3.32 -16.90
CA ASN A 29 -13.41 -3.78 -16.43
C ASN A 29 -13.73 -3.20 -15.04
N ASP A 30 -15.02 -3.13 -14.72
CA ASP A 30 -15.51 -2.65 -13.42
C ASP A 30 -15.64 -3.84 -12.47
N ASP A 31 -14.50 -4.28 -11.94
CA ASP A 31 -14.45 -5.37 -10.97
C ASP A 31 -13.41 -5.10 -9.85
N PRO A 32 -13.69 -5.50 -8.58
CA PRO A 32 -12.80 -5.21 -7.46
C PRO A 32 -11.40 -5.83 -7.60
N HIS A 33 -11.26 -6.94 -8.30
CA HIS A 33 -9.97 -7.58 -8.56
C HIS A 33 -9.08 -6.70 -9.43
N GLU A 34 -9.62 -6.18 -10.54
CA GLU A 34 -8.91 -5.27 -11.44
C GLU A 34 -8.42 -4.03 -10.68
N GLU A 35 -9.32 -3.31 -10.00
CA GLU A 35 -8.96 -2.14 -9.19
C GLU A 35 -7.87 -2.49 -8.15
N SER A 36 -8.05 -3.58 -7.42
CA SER A 36 -7.12 -3.98 -6.36
C SER A 36 -5.76 -4.43 -6.87
N SER A 37 -5.67 -4.94 -8.11
CA SER A 37 -4.41 -5.32 -8.74
C SER A 37 -3.56 -4.09 -9.11
N HIS A 38 -4.23 -2.98 -9.46
CA HIS A 38 -3.59 -1.74 -9.89
C HIS A 38 -3.30 -0.75 -8.76
N ILE A 39 -4.09 -0.76 -7.68
CA ILE A 39 -3.94 0.18 -6.57
C ILE A 39 -3.16 -0.47 -5.42
N GLU A 40 -2.02 0.15 -5.06
CA GLU A 40 -1.08 -0.37 -4.05
C GLU A 40 -1.74 -0.54 -2.67
N LYS A 41 -2.62 0.38 -2.26
CA LYS A 41 -3.29 0.35 -0.95
C LYS A 41 -4.25 -0.84 -0.78
N TYR A 42 -4.76 -1.41 -1.86
CA TYR A 42 -5.72 -2.51 -1.80
C TYR A 42 -5.02 -3.87 -1.83
N PHE A 43 -5.75 -4.93 -1.44
CA PHE A 43 -5.20 -6.27 -1.38
C PHE A 43 -5.23 -6.97 -2.74
N TRP A 44 -4.08 -7.50 -3.16
CA TRP A 44 -3.99 -8.36 -4.33
C TRP A 44 -3.49 -9.76 -3.95
N ALA A 45 -4.42 -10.70 -3.83
CA ALA A 45 -4.22 -12.05 -3.29
C ALA A 45 -3.72 -12.07 -1.82
N PRO A 46 -4.54 -11.62 -0.85
CA PRO A 46 -4.24 -11.79 0.56
C PRO A 46 -4.32 -13.28 0.92
N THR A 47 -3.35 -13.77 1.71
CA THR A 47 -3.19 -15.20 1.99
C THR A 47 -3.35 -15.56 3.47
N SER A 48 -3.13 -14.62 4.38
CA SER A 48 -3.28 -14.86 5.82
C SER A 48 -3.60 -13.58 6.57
N LEU A 49 -4.29 -13.73 7.69
CA LEU A 49 -4.58 -12.67 8.66
C LEU A 49 -4.21 -13.16 10.06
N LYS A 50 -3.47 -12.33 10.80
CA LYS A 50 -3.12 -12.58 12.21
C LYS A 50 -3.35 -11.32 13.05
N LEU A 51 -3.78 -11.53 14.28
CA LEU A 51 -3.88 -10.49 15.30
C LEU A 51 -2.78 -10.70 16.33
N ASP A 52 -2.14 -9.63 16.77
CA ASP A 52 -1.27 -9.67 17.94
C ASP A 52 -2.04 -9.37 19.24
N SER A 53 -1.32 -9.38 20.37
CA SER A 53 -1.89 -9.09 21.70
C SER A 53 -2.31 -7.63 21.88
N GLU A 54 -1.78 -6.71 21.07
CA GLU A 54 -2.13 -5.29 21.06
C GLU A 54 -3.34 -5.02 20.15
N GLY A 55 -3.80 -6.04 19.43
CA GLY A 55 -4.95 -5.97 18.53
C GLY A 55 -4.61 -5.47 17.13
N ARG A 56 -3.33 -5.36 16.77
CA ARG A 56 -2.89 -5.02 15.41
C ARG A 56 -3.13 -6.20 14.48
N MET A 57 -3.59 -5.90 13.27
CA MET A 57 -3.90 -6.87 12.24
C MET A 57 -2.81 -6.91 11.18
N TYR A 58 -2.21 -8.07 10.99
CA TYR A 58 -1.18 -8.35 10.00
C TYR A 58 -1.79 -9.16 8.86
N VAL A 59 -1.65 -8.66 7.64
CA VAL A 59 -2.14 -9.34 6.43
C VAL A 59 -0.98 -9.60 5.48
N THR A 60 -0.78 -10.87 5.11
CA THR A 60 0.23 -11.28 4.11
C THR A 60 -0.39 -11.31 2.72
N GLU A 61 0.34 -10.85 1.71
CA GLU A 61 -0.15 -10.73 0.34
C GLU A 61 0.85 -11.34 -0.65
N SER A 62 0.43 -12.35 -1.42
CA SER A 62 1.37 -13.16 -2.23
C SER A 62 1.83 -12.44 -3.51
N ASN A 63 0.93 -11.72 -4.18
CA ASN A 63 1.25 -11.14 -5.49
C ASN A 63 2.15 -9.91 -5.38
N ARG A 64 2.19 -9.23 -4.22
CA ARG A 64 3.03 -8.06 -3.95
C ARG A 64 4.22 -8.32 -3.03
N HIS A 65 4.40 -9.56 -2.57
CA HIS A 65 5.46 -9.91 -1.62
C HIS A 65 5.50 -8.97 -0.40
N ARG A 66 4.32 -8.61 0.14
CA ARG A 66 4.16 -7.56 1.16
C ARG A 66 3.40 -8.09 2.38
N VAL A 67 3.67 -7.46 3.53
CA VAL A 67 2.81 -7.50 4.73
C VAL A 67 2.24 -6.12 4.97
N GLN A 68 0.93 -6.02 5.15
CA GLN A 68 0.25 -4.80 5.58
C GLN A 68 -0.16 -4.92 7.05
N ILE A 69 -0.01 -3.84 7.82
CA ILE A 69 -0.29 -3.82 9.26
C ILE A 69 -1.32 -2.71 9.52
N TYR A 70 -2.39 -3.06 10.21
CA TYR A 70 -3.49 -2.15 10.55
C TYR A 70 -3.67 -2.09 12.06
N ASP A 71 -3.82 -0.89 12.59
CA ASP A 71 -4.22 -0.66 13.98
C ASP A 71 -5.74 -0.57 14.09
N LYS A 72 -6.28 -0.85 15.28
CA LYS A 72 -7.68 -0.55 15.57
C LYS A 72 -7.84 0.96 15.70
N ALA A 73 -8.84 1.51 15.00
CA ALA A 73 -9.25 2.91 15.14
C ALA A 73 -9.90 3.20 16.50
#